data_AF-A0A9P0NN72-F1
#
_entry.id   AF-A0A9P0NN72-F1
#
_cell.length_a   1.000
_cell.length_b   1.000
_cell.length_c   1.000
_cell.angle_alpha   90.00
_cell.angle_beta   90.00
_cell.angle_gamma   90.00
#
_symmetry.space_group_name_H-M   'P 1'
#
loop_
_entity.id
_entity.type
_entity.pdbx_description
1 polymer ?
#
loop_
_entity_poly.entity_id
_entity_poly.type
_entity_poly.pdbx_seq_one_letter_code
_entity_poly.pdbx_strand_id
1 'polypeptide(L)'
;MRQNGLIPAIEKEPSTSKTKLTPTIDNLQIPLEIETESENVANYLSNHDMTWPEIEEIWRKTINYKLQFIKKYNTAEIFNKWQHYTKPMGYKLIDIDFHKIYSRYSCFITKFEEASSKLIKILDERIKDC
;
A
#
# COMPACT_ATOMS: atom_id res chain seq x y z
N MET A 1 7.35 64.04 -39.18
CA MET A 1 7.47 62.58 -39.33
C MET A 1 8.28 62.00 -38.18
N ARG A 2 7.63 61.32 -37.23
CA ARG A 2 8.27 60.30 -36.36
C ARG A 2 7.22 59.21 -36.11
N GLN A 3 7.58 58.00 -36.50
CA GLN A 3 6.72 56.83 -36.56
C GLN A 3 6.50 56.22 -35.17
N ASN A 4 5.29 55.69 -34.97
CA ASN A 4 4.91 54.82 -33.85
C ASN A 4 5.70 53.51 -33.91
N GLY A 5 6.15 53.01 -32.77
CA GLY A 5 6.63 51.64 -32.60
C GLY A 5 5.99 51.03 -31.35
N LEU A 6 4.99 50.18 -31.56
CA LEU A 6 4.34 49.37 -30.52
C LEU A 6 5.33 48.34 -29.97
N ILE A 7 5.33 48.15 -28.65
CA ILE A 7 6.02 47.03 -27.98
C ILE A 7 5.18 45.77 -28.22
N PRO A 8 5.76 44.63 -28.67
CA PRO A 8 5.00 43.39 -28.83
C PRO A 8 4.63 42.82 -27.46
N ALA A 9 3.39 42.36 -27.32
CA ALA A 9 2.92 41.63 -26.16
C ALA A 9 3.67 40.27 -26.06
N ILE A 10 4.20 39.97 -24.88
CA ILE A 10 4.76 38.65 -24.58
C ILE A 10 3.58 37.68 -24.46
N GLU A 11 3.44 36.79 -25.44
CA GLU A 11 2.53 35.66 -25.36
C GLU A 11 3.02 34.72 -24.25
N LYS A 12 2.29 34.70 -23.12
CA LYS A 12 2.43 33.63 -22.14
C LYS A 12 1.76 32.39 -22.70
N GLU A 13 2.54 31.40 -23.11
CA GLU A 13 2.02 30.07 -23.41
C GLU A 13 1.25 29.52 -22.19
N PRO A 14 0.04 28.96 -22.39
CA PRO A 14 -0.64 28.23 -21.33
C PRO A 14 0.06 26.87 -21.17
N SER A 15 0.82 26.71 -20.09
CA SER A 15 1.38 25.41 -19.70
C SER A 15 0.25 24.47 -19.26
N THR A 16 -0.44 23.84 -20.21
CA THR A 16 -1.39 22.76 -19.93
C THR A 16 -0.65 21.43 -19.90
N SER A 17 0.18 21.22 -18.89
CA SER A 17 0.57 19.87 -18.48
C SER A 17 -0.51 19.33 -17.53
N LYS A 18 -1.65 18.92 -18.11
CA LYS A 18 -2.58 18.03 -17.43
C LYS A 18 -1.92 16.65 -17.33
N THR A 19 -1.03 16.47 -16.37
CA THR A 19 -0.53 15.15 -16.00
C THR A 19 -1.74 14.36 -15.50
N LYS A 20 -2.28 13.47 -16.33
CA LYS A 20 -3.27 12.49 -15.90
C LYS A 20 -2.63 11.70 -14.76
N LEU A 21 -3.04 12.00 -13.54
CA LEU A 21 -2.77 11.16 -12.37
C LEU A 21 -3.62 9.91 -12.56
N THR A 22 -3.10 8.95 -13.32
CA THR A 22 -3.60 7.59 -13.26
C THR A 22 -3.29 7.07 -11.86
N PRO A 23 -4.27 6.51 -11.13
CA PRO A 23 -3.97 5.73 -9.95
C PRO A 23 -2.96 4.67 -10.37
N THR A 24 -1.75 4.72 -9.82
CA THR A 24 -0.83 3.58 -9.88
C THR A 24 -1.50 2.49 -9.06
N ILE A 25 -2.38 1.72 -9.71
CA ILE A 25 -2.57 0.33 -9.34
C ILE A 25 -1.17 -0.23 -9.52
N ASP A 26 -0.40 -0.29 -8.43
CA ASP A 26 0.84 -1.05 -8.38
C ASP A 26 0.46 -2.47 -8.78
N ASN A 27 0.57 -2.77 -10.06
CA ASN A 27 0.54 -4.11 -10.62
C ASN A 27 1.85 -4.79 -10.21
N LEU A 28 2.08 -4.89 -8.91
CA LEU A 28 3.00 -5.85 -8.33
C LEU A 28 2.31 -7.21 -8.47
N GLN A 29 2.28 -7.72 -9.70
CA GLN A 29 2.13 -9.14 -9.98
C GLN A 29 3.41 -9.83 -9.51
N ILE A 30 3.70 -9.76 -8.21
CA ILE A 30 4.68 -10.63 -7.58
C ILE A 30 4.10 -12.04 -7.77
N PRO A 31 4.79 -12.93 -8.49
CA PRO A 31 4.39 -14.33 -8.55
C PRO A 31 4.45 -14.88 -7.13
N LEU A 32 3.28 -15.16 -6.56
CA LEU A 32 3.17 -15.76 -5.24
C LEU A 32 3.06 -17.26 -5.47
N GLU A 33 4.22 -17.92 -5.50
CA GLU A 33 4.30 -19.38 -5.54
C GLU A 33 3.79 -19.93 -4.20
N ILE A 34 2.69 -20.68 -4.25
CA ILE A 34 2.14 -21.34 -3.08
C ILE A 34 2.83 -22.70 -2.96
N GLU A 35 3.53 -22.91 -1.85
CA GLU A 35 4.04 -24.24 -1.51
C GLU A 35 2.86 -25.15 -1.16
N THR A 36 2.89 -26.40 -1.65
CA THR A 36 1.80 -27.38 -1.51
C THR A 36 1.33 -27.58 -0.05
N GLU A 37 2.20 -27.35 0.92
CA GLU A 37 1.93 -27.53 2.36
C GLU A 37 1.48 -26.24 3.08
N SER A 38 1.52 -25.08 2.41
CA SER A 38 1.21 -23.78 3.03
C SER A 38 -0.19 -23.73 3.65
N GLU A 39 -1.18 -24.37 3.01
CA GLU A 39 -2.54 -24.45 3.53
C GLU A 39 -2.61 -25.30 4.80
N ASN A 40 -1.91 -26.43 4.83
CA ASN A 40 -1.83 -27.30 6.00
C ASN A 40 -1.16 -26.57 7.17
N VAL A 41 -0.08 -25.84 6.89
CA VAL A 41 0.64 -25.04 7.89
C VAL A 41 -0.24 -23.89 8.40
N ALA A 42 -1.07 -23.29 7.55
CA ALA A 42 -2.01 -22.24 7.96
C ALA A 42 -3.08 -22.76 8.93
N ASN A 43 -3.48 -24.03 8.84
CA ASN A 43 -4.49 -24.60 9.72
C ASN A 43 -4.06 -24.61 11.20
N TYR A 44 -2.75 -24.65 11.49
CA TYR A 44 -2.24 -24.55 12.87
C TYR A 44 -2.63 -23.23 13.55
N LEU A 45 -2.88 -22.17 12.78
CA LEU A 45 -3.38 -20.88 13.30
C LEU A 45 -4.76 -20.97 13.94
N SER A 46 -5.51 -22.04 13.70
CA SER A 46 -6.81 -22.24 14.34
C SER A 46 -6.68 -22.74 15.79
N ASN A 47 -5.48 -23.14 16.23
CA ASN A 47 -5.24 -23.61 17.60
C ASN A 47 -5.24 -22.42 18.56
N HIS A 48 -6.02 -22.53 19.65
CA HIS A 48 -6.27 -21.42 20.57
C HIS A 48 -5.10 -21.09 21.52
N ASP A 49 -4.12 -21.98 21.67
CA ASP A 49 -3.02 -21.86 22.63
C ASP A 49 -1.66 -21.63 21.95
N MET A 50 -1.52 -20.56 21.17
CA MET A 50 -0.23 -20.14 20.60
C MET A 50 0.24 -18.80 21.13
N THR A 51 1.55 -18.73 21.36
CA THR A 51 2.25 -17.49 21.65
C THR A 51 2.41 -16.66 20.37
N TRP A 52 2.57 -15.34 20.52
CA TRP A 52 2.78 -14.48 19.35
C TRP A 52 3.99 -14.86 18.49
N PRO A 53 5.15 -15.21 19.06
CA PRO A 53 6.29 -15.68 18.28
C PRO A 53 5.96 -16.89 17.39
N GLU A 54 5.19 -17.86 17.88
CA GLU A 54 4.76 -19.04 17.11
C GLU A 54 3.80 -18.64 15.98
N ILE A 55 2.85 -17.76 16.27
CA ILE A 55 1.94 -17.24 15.24
C ILE A 55 2.73 -16.51 14.15
N GLU A 56 3.67 -15.64 14.51
CA GLU A 56 4.51 -14.91 13.54
C GLU A 56 5.36 -15.87 12.69
N GLU A 57 5.88 -16.96 13.27
CA GLU A 57 6.61 -17.98 12.55
C GLU A 57 5.74 -18.68 11.49
N ILE A 58 4.56 -19.14 11.89
CA ILE A 58 3.59 -19.75 10.98
C ILE A 58 3.14 -18.73 9.92
N TRP A 59 2.99 -17.46 10.30
CA TRP A 59 2.61 -16.38 9.38
C TRP A 59 3.61 -16.18 8.25
N ARG A 60 4.91 -16.22 8.58
CA ARG A 60 6.00 -16.11 7.60
C ARG A 60 6.02 -17.30 6.64
N LYS A 61 5.80 -18.52 7.14
CA LYS A 61 5.74 -19.75 6.32
C LYS A 61 4.55 -19.76 5.36
N THR A 62 3.45 -19.10 5.73
CA THR A 62 2.18 -19.15 4.98
C THR A 62 1.92 -17.90 4.14
N ILE A 63 2.93 -17.03 4.00
CA ILE A 63 2.76 -15.67 3.47
C ILE A 63 2.22 -15.63 2.04
N ASN A 64 2.73 -16.49 1.15
CA ASN A 64 2.30 -16.48 -0.26
C ASN A 64 0.86 -16.99 -0.40
N TYR A 65 0.50 -18.08 0.29
CA TYR A 65 -0.87 -18.60 0.34
C TYR A 65 -1.85 -17.54 0.87
N LYS A 66 -1.47 -16.88 1.97
CA LYS A 66 -2.28 -15.82 2.57
C LYS A 66 -2.44 -14.61 1.66
N LEU A 67 -1.38 -14.13 1.02
CA LEU A 67 -1.44 -13.00 0.10
C LEU A 67 -2.30 -13.32 -1.14
N GLN A 68 -2.26 -14.56 -1.64
CA GLN A 68 -3.17 -15.02 -2.70
C GLN A 68 -4.63 -15.05 -2.24
N PHE A 69 -4.88 -15.48 -1.00
CA PHE A 69 -6.21 -15.41 -0.40
C PHE A 69 -6.70 -13.95 -0.33
N ILE A 70 -5.89 -13.04 0.22
CA ILE A 70 -6.26 -11.62 0.36
C ILE A 70 -6.57 -10.96 -0.99
N LYS A 71 -5.88 -11.35 -2.07
CA LYS A 71 -6.15 -10.85 -3.42
C LYS A 71 -7.52 -11.28 -3.97
N LYS A 72 -8.09 -12.39 -3.48
CA LYS A 72 -9.29 -13.03 -4.03
C LYS A 72 -10.56 -12.73 -3.23
N TYR A 73 -10.45 -12.55 -1.92
CA TYR A 73 -11.58 -12.48 -1.00
C TYR A 73 -11.78 -11.09 -0.43
N ASN A 74 -12.99 -10.81 0.06
CA ASN A 74 -13.31 -9.52 0.66
C ASN A 74 -12.81 -9.40 2.11
N THR A 75 -12.89 -8.20 2.68
CA THR A 75 -12.39 -7.89 4.03
C THR A 75 -13.01 -8.76 5.13
N ALA A 76 -14.32 -9.05 5.06
CA ALA A 76 -14.98 -9.87 6.07
C ALA A 76 -14.50 -11.32 6.02
N GLU A 77 -14.36 -11.89 4.82
CA GLU A 77 -13.82 -13.24 4.61
C GLU A 77 -12.36 -13.34 5.08
N ILE A 78 -11.55 -12.30 4.81
CA ILE A 78 -10.17 -12.20 5.27
C ILE A 78 -10.11 -12.24 6.79
N PHE A 79 -10.88 -11.40 7.50
CA PHE A 79 -10.84 -11.38 8.97
C PHE A 79 -11.45 -12.64 9.60
N ASN A 80 -12.38 -13.30 8.94
CA ASN A 80 -12.91 -14.58 9.41
C ASN A 80 -11.85 -15.69 9.35
N LYS A 81 -11.10 -15.81 8.25
CA LYS A 81 -10.03 -16.83 8.12
C LYS A 81 -8.78 -16.45 8.91
N TRP A 82 -8.43 -15.16 8.90
CA TRP A 82 -7.18 -14.63 9.46
C TRP A 82 -7.46 -13.72 10.66
N GLN A 83 -8.23 -14.23 11.63
CA GLN A 83 -8.67 -13.49 12.82
C GLN A 83 -7.53 -12.83 13.62
N HIS A 84 -6.30 -13.32 13.47
CA HIS A 84 -5.11 -12.77 14.12
C HIS A 84 -4.87 -11.30 13.77
N TYR A 85 -5.31 -10.83 12.61
CA TYR A 85 -5.26 -9.40 12.25
C TYR A 85 -6.07 -8.51 13.20
N THR A 86 -7.12 -9.04 13.83
CA THR A 86 -8.00 -8.25 14.73
C THR A 86 -7.51 -8.26 16.18
N LYS A 87 -6.44 -8.99 16.49
CA LYS A 87 -5.85 -9.07 17.82
C LYS A 87 -4.91 -7.87 18.08
N PRO A 88 -4.61 -7.52 19.35
CA PRO A 88 -3.77 -6.36 19.67
C PRO A 88 -2.41 -6.29 18.98
N MET A 89 -1.73 -7.42 18.74
CA MET A 89 -0.48 -7.43 17.94
C MET A 89 -0.67 -7.81 16.47
N GLY A 90 -1.91 -7.81 15.97
CA GLY A 90 -2.22 -8.11 14.57
C GLY A 90 -1.55 -7.16 13.59
N TYR A 91 -1.20 -5.94 14.02
CA TYR A 91 -0.43 -5.00 13.20
C TYR A 91 0.95 -5.54 12.78
N LYS A 92 1.59 -6.37 13.62
CA LYS A 92 2.88 -6.99 13.28
C LYS A 92 2.76 -7.93 12.08
N LEU A 93 1.61 -8.58 11.94
CA LEU A 93 1.31 -9.47 10.82
C LEU A 93 1.17 -8.68 9.52
N ILE A 94 0.55 -7.49 9.60
CA ILE A 94 0.48 -6.55 8.48
C ILE A 94 1.88 -6.12 8.05
N ASP A 95 2.77 -5.83 9.00
CA ASP A 95 4.17 -5.48 8.70
C ASP A 95 4.93 -6.64 8.03
N ILE A 96 4.74 -7.88 8.47
CA ILE A 96 5.32 -9.07 7.83
C ILE A 96 4.88 -9.17 6.36
N ASP A 97 3.59 -9.00 6.10
CA ASP A 97 3.01 -9.06 4.75
C ASP A 97 3.47 -7.90 3.88
N PHE A 98 3.52 -6.68 4.45
CA PHE A 98 4.02 -5.50 3.78
C PHE A 98 5.48 -5.66 3.38
N HIS A 99 6.34 -6.14 4.28
CA HIS A 99 7.77 -6.35 4.00
C HIS A 99 8.00 -7.38 2.89
N LYS A 100 7.14 -8.41 2.79
CA LYS A 100 7.21 -9.38 1.69
C LYS A 100 6.92 -8.76 0.33
N ILE A 101 5.95 -7.85 0.25
CA ILE A 101 5.57 -7.18 -1.00
C ILE A 101 6.57 -6.06 -1.32
N TYR A 102 7.06 -5.37 -0.30
CA TYR A 102 7.89 -4.18 -0.42
C TYR A 102 9.17 -4.28 0.43
N SER A 103 10.05 -5.21 0.07
CA SER A 103 11.29 -5.52 0.82
C SER A 103 12.24 -4.34 1.02
N ARG A 104 12.15 -3.32 0.16
CA ARG A 104 12.92 -2.06 0.25
C ARG A 104 12.49 -1.14 1.40
N TYR A 105 11.41 -1.46 2.11
CA TYR A 105 10.86 -0.63 3.17
C TYR A 105 10.92 -1.34 4.53
N SER A 106 11.14 -0.54 5.57
CA SER A 106 11.32 -1.01 6.95
C SER A 106 10.03 -1.54 7.57
N CYS A 107 8.97 -0.74 7.58
CA CYS A 107 7.64 -1.14 8.06
C CYS A 107 6.56 -0.28 7.40
N PHE A 108 5.31 -0.74 7.48
CA PHE A 108 4.18 -0.08 6.84
C PHE A 108 3.97 1.33 7.41
N ILE A 109 4.00 1.46 8.74
CA ILE A 109 3.71 2.73 9.45
C ILE A 109 4.60 3.87 8.98
N THR A 110 5.91 3.66 8.94
CA THR A 110 6.86 4.73 8.56
C THR A 110 6.63 5.19 7.12
N LYS A 111 6.28 4.27 6.21
CA LYS A 111 5.98 4.62 4.82
C LYS A 111 4.63 5.28 4.67
N PHE A 112 3.64 4.85 5.44
CA PHE A 112 2.33 5.48 5.47
C PHE A 112 2.43 6.92 5.95
N GLU A 113 3.17 7.20 7.03
CA GLU A 113 3.40 8.55 7.53
C GLU A 113 4.10 9.44 6.50
N GLU A 114 5.17 8.95 5.87
CA GLU A 114 5.89 9.69 4.84
C GLU A 114 4.98 10.02 3.63
N ALA A 115 4.21 9.04 3.16
CA ALA A 115 3.32 9.20 2.01
C ALA A 115 2.13 10.11 2.33
N SER A 116 1.48 9.92 3.46
CA SER A 116 0.33 10.72 3.90
C SER A 116 0.73 12.17 4.14
N SER A 117 1.87 12.44 4.78
CA SER A 117 2.38 13.80 4.97
C SER A 117 2.59 14.52 3.63
N LYS A 118 3.15 13.84 2.62
CA LYS A 118 3.32 14.40 1.28
C LYS A 118 1.97 14.70 0.62
N LEU A 119 1.00 13.80 0.73
CA LEU A 119 -0.33 14.00 0.16
C LEU A 119 -1.06 15.17 0.81
N ILE A 120 -1.00 15.31 2.13
CA ILE A 120 -1.60 16.43 2.87
C ILE A 120 -1.01 17.76 2.38
N LYS A 121 0.33 17.86 2.28
CA LYS A 121 0.99 19.07 1.75
C LYS A 121 0.50 19.44 0.34
N ILE A 122 0.37 18.46 -0.55
CA ILE A 122 -0.13 18.70 -1.91
C ILE A 122 -1.58 19.18 -1.90
N LEU A 123 -2.41 18.63 -1.01
CA LEU A 123 -3.80 19.05 -0.86
C LEU A 123 -3.87 20.49 -0.34
N ASP A 124 -3.08 20.83 0.68
CA ASP A 124 -3.00 22.18 1.25
C ASP A 124 -2.56 23.22 0.20
N GLU A 125 -1.58 22.88 -0.65
CA GLU A 125 -1.13 23.76 -1.73
C GLU A 125 -2.19 23.99 -2.83
N ARG A 126 -3.10 23.03 -3.02
CA ARG A 126 -4.11 23.05 -4.10
C ARG A 126 -5.46 23.61 -3.66
N ILE A 127 -5.81 23.47 -2.39
CA ILE A 127 -6.99 24.09 -1.80
C ILE A 127 -6.57 25.53 -1.46
N LYS A 128 -6.75 26.45 -2.41
CA LYS A 128 -6.68 27.89 -2.09
C LYS A 128 -7.94 28.26 -1.34
N ASP A 129 -7.80 28.88 -0.17
CA ASP A 129 -8.91 29.52 0.53
C ASP A 129 -9.68 30.39 -0.48
N CYS A 130 -10.97 30.09 -0.64
CA CYS A 130 -11.91 30.87 -1.44
C CYS A 130 -12.08 32.28 -0.87
#